data_AF-A0A353PCE6-F1
#
_entry.id   AF-A0A353PCE6-F1
#
_cell.length_a   1.000
_cell.length_b   1.000
_cell.length_c   1.000
_cell.angle_alpha   90.00
_cell.angle_beta   90.00
_cell.angle_gamma   90.00
#
_symmetry.space_group_name_H-M   'P 1'
#
loop_
_entity.id
_entity.type
_entity.pdbx_description
1 polymer ?
#
loop_
_entity_poly.entity_id
_entity_poly.type
_entity_poly.pdbx_seq_one_letter_code
_entity_poly.pdbx_strand_id
1 'polypeptide(L)'
;MNIRSRRIAHEASESTGAWLDTLDPTAVICCAAGLPDRARIALEAAGRDYSDEAACRAHLAEAQRLAPDHPAVLIGFYRFHFYGGRLRESLAVGMRCLAWAAAMAGLAADWRSVQAGDARFGEAFSQACEGVISGEQLQRYE
;
A
#
# COMPACT_ATOMS: atom_id res chain seq x y z
N MET A 1 -34.36 38.49 27.97
CA MET A 1 -34.31 37.02 27.82
C MET A 1 -33.48 36.73 26.57
N ASN A 2 -32.19 36.41 26.72
CA ASN A 2 -31.23 36.40 25.61
C ASN A 2 -30.48 35.05 25.60
N ILE A 3 -30.51 34.37 24.46
CA ILE A 3 -30.02 33.00 24.26
C ILE A 3 -28.49 33.07 24.23
N ARG A 4 -27.85 32.69 25.34
CA ARG A 4 -26.39 32.68 25.47
C ARG A 4 -25.78 31.58 24.60
N SER A 5 -24.89 32.02 23.72
CA SER A 5 -23.86 31.29 22.98
C SER A 5 -23.38 30.02 23.70
N ARG A 6 -23.71 28.84 23.15
CA ARG A 6 -22.91 27.63 23.38
C ARG A 6 -21.75 27.68 22.39
N ARG A 7 -20.58 28.08 22.90
CA ARG A 7 -19.28 27.81 22.30
C ARG A 7 -19.16 26.28 22.20
N ILE A 8 -19.42 25.71 21.03
CA ILE A 8 -19.02 24.33 20.72
C ILE A 8 -17.49 24.34 20.82
N ALA A 9 -16.96 23.71 21.87
CA ALA A 9 -15.55 23.41 21.95
C ALA A 9 -15.23 22.52 20.74
N HIS A 10 -14.31 23.01 19.91
CA HIS A 10 -13.75 22.28 18.79
C HIS A 10 -12.81 21.21 19.37
N GLU A 11 -13.38 20.14 19.94
CA GLU A 11 -12.69 18.84 20.10
C GLU A 11 -12.62 18.18 18.72
N ALA A 12 -11.91 18.83 17.80
CA ALA A 12 -11.57 18.20 16.54
C ALA A 12 -10.41 17.25 16.80
N SER A 13 -10.76 15.96 16.90
CA SER A 13 -10.04 14.89 16.22
C SER A 13 -8.51 14.89 16.38
N GLU A 14 -8.04 14.62 17.60
CA GLU A 14 -6.71 14.01 17.83
C GLU A 14 -6.60 12.57 17.27
N SER A 15 -7.65 12.05 16.63
CA SER A 15 -7.71 10.70 16.04
C SER A 15 -7.17 10.63 14.59
N THR A 16 -6.62 11.71 14.05
CA THR A 16 -6.12 11.72 12.65
C THR A 16 -4.81 10.92 12.49
N GLY A 17 -4.14 10.53 13.58
CA GLY A 17 -2.92 9.70 13.55
C GLY A 17 -3.13 8.18 13.65
N ALA A 18 -4.26 7.72 14.20
CA ALA A 18 -4.44 6.32 14.58
C ALA A 18 -4.62 5.36 13.38
N TRP A 19 -5.15 5.84 12.25
CA TRP A 19 -5.35 5.01 11.06
C TRP A 19 -4.06 4.74 10.28
N LEU A 20 -3.03 5.57 10.46
CA LEU A 20 -1.70 5.32 9.90
C LEU A 20 -0.90 4.29 10.71
N ASP A 21 -1.14 4.21 12.03
CA ASP A 21 -0.52 3.20 12.90
C ASP A 21 -1.12 1.79 12.72
N THR A 22 -2.32 1.69 12.13
CA THR A 22 -3.03 0.40 11.96
C THR A 22 -2.89 -0.19 10.56
N LEU A 23 -2.28 0.54 9.61
CA LEU A 23 -1.76 -0.10 8.41
C LEU A 23 -0.52 -0.87 8.84
N ASP A 24 -0.74 -2.14 9.19
CA ASP A 24 0.28 -3.15 9.40
C ASP A 24 1.50 -2.85 8.51
N PRO A 25 2.70 -2.61 9.08
CA PRO A 25 3.92 -2.48 8.30
C PRO A 25 4.01 -3.62 7.28
N THR A 26 3.45 -4.79 7.61
CA THR A 26 3.44 -5.98 6.77
C THR A 26 2.56 -5.92 5.52
N ALA A 27 1.52 -5.07 5.52
CA ALA A 27 0.77 -4.74 4.31
C ALA A 27 1.66 -4.06 3.24
N VAL A 28 2.75 -3.40 3.67
CA VAL A 28 3.82 -2.92 2.80
C VAL A 28 4.97 -3.96 2.67
N ILE A 29 5.24 -4.78 3.70
CA ILE A 29 6.38 -5.73 3.72
C ILE A 29 6.23 -6.88 2.72
N CYS A 30 5.03 -7.37 2.41
CA CYS A 30 4.88 -8.45 1.40
C CYS A 30 5.46 -8.06 0.02
N CYS A 31 5.54 -6.77 -0.29
CA CYS A 31 6.10 -6.24 -1.54
C CYS A 31 7.40 -5.43 -1.34
N ALA A 32 7.97 -5.36 -0.13
CA ALA A 32 9.19 -4.58 0.14
C ALA A 32 10.43 -5.46 0.41
N ALA A 33 10.23 -6.76 0.67
CA ALA A 33 11.33 -7.70 0.89
C ALA A 33 12.28 -7.75 -0.33
N GLY A 34 13.58 -7.55 -0.09
CA GLY A 34 14.61 -7.57 -1.13
C GLY A 34 14.84 -6.23 -1.86
N LEU A 35 14.17 -5.14 -1.45
CA LEU A 35 14.41 -3.82 -2.01
C LEU A 35 15.79 -3.30 -1.58
N PRO A 36 16.66 -2.86 -2.51
CA PRO A 36 17.91 -2.22 -2.14
C PRO A 36 17.67 -0.93 -1.34
N ASP A 37 18.48 -0.69 -0.30
CA ASP A 37 18.32 0.49 0.57
C ASP A 37 18.28 1.81 -0.19
N ARG A 38 19.09 1.95 -1.24
CA ARG A 38 19.09 3.16 -2.07
C ARG A 38 17.75 3.37 -2.79
N ALA A 39 17.10 2.29 -3.23
CA ALA A 39 15.79 2.37 -3.86
C ALA A 39 14.71 2.71 -2.83
N ARG A 40 14.79 2.12 -1.63
CA ARG A 40 13.91 2.47 -0.50
C ARG A 40 14.01 3.96 -0.15
N ILE A 41 15.22 4.48 0.01
CA ILE A 41 15.48 5.90 0.30
C ILE A 41 14.89 6.79 -0.80
N ALA A 42 15.04 6.41 -2.07
CA ALA A 42 14.46 7.14 -3.19
C ALA A 42 12.92 7.13 -3.15
N LEU A 43 12.28 5.99 -2.83
CA LEU A 43 10.82 5.92 -2.67
C LEU A 43 10.31 6.76 -1.48
N GLU A 44 11.04 6.75 -0.36
CA GLU A 44 10.72 7.60 0.80
C GLU A 44 10.84 9.09 0.44
N ALA A 45 11.87 9.47 -0.34
CA ALA A 45 12.02 10.84 -0.83
C ALA A 45 10.89 11.23 -1.81
N ALA A 46 10.49 10.34 -2.72
CA ALA A 46 9.36 10.55 -3.61
C ALA A 46 8.05 10.80 -2.86
N GLY A 47 7.82 10.07 -1.76
CA GLY A 47 6.65 10.26 -0.89
C GLY A 47 6.67 11.59 -0.14
N ARG A 48 7.83 12.01 0.38
CA ARG A 48 8.01 13.31 1.06
C ARG A 48 7.79 14.48 0.11
N ASP A 49 8.35 14.39 -1.10
CA ASP A 49 8.31 15.46 -2.09
C ASP A 49 7.13 15.33 -3.05
N TYR A 50 6.06 14.62 -2.67
CA TYR A 50 4.93 14.32 -3.56
C TYR A 50 4.23 15.57 -4.11
N SER A 51 4.20 16.67 -3.35
CA SER A 51 3.62 17.94 -3.78
C SER A 51 4.43 18.65 -4.87
N ASP A 52 5.72 18.34 -5.01
CA ASP A 52 6.56 18.77 -6.11
C ASP A 52 6.64 17.64 -7.15
N GLU A 53 5.85 17.78 -8.22
CA GLU A 53 5.75 16.75 -9.24
C GLU A 53 7.10 16.44 -9.90
N ALA A 54 7.98 17.44 -10.07
CA ALA A 54 9.27 17.24 -10.71
C ALA A 54 10.23 16.49 -9.80
N ALA A 55 10.31 16.88 -8.52
CA ALA A 55 11.13 16.20 -7.51
C ALA A 55 10.65 14.77 -7.28
N CYS A 56 9.34 14.57 -7.09
CA CYS A 56 8.73 13.24 -6.93
C CYS A 56 9.08 12.32 -8.10
N ARG A 57 8.93 12.80 -9.35
CA ARG A 57 9.25 12.01 -10.55
C ARG A 57 10.74 11.65 -10.63
N ALA A 58 11.63 12.56 -10.26
CA ALA A 58 13.07 12.29 -10.27
C ALA A 58 13.45 11.19 -9.27
N HIS A 59 12.89 11.24 -8.06
CA HIS A 59 13.09 10.20 -7.04
C HIS A 59 12.53 8.84 -7.47
N LEU A 60 11.34 8.81 -8.09
CA LEU A 60 10.76 7.58 -8.64
C LEU A 60 11.61 7.00 -9.77
N ALA A 61 12.17 7.84 -10.65
CA ALA A 61 13.07 7.40 -11.71
C ALA A 61 14.37 6.79 -11.16
N GLU A 62 14.91 7.34 -10.07
CA GLU A 62 16.07 6.74 -9.40
C GLU A 62 15.74 5.38 -8.77
N ALA A 63 14.58 5.27 -8.12
CA ALA A 63 14.11 3.97 -7.60
C ALA A 63 13.92 2.94 -8.72
N GLN A 64 13.35 3.34 -9.87
CA GLN A 64 13.21 2.51 -11.08
C GLN A 64 14.55 2.03 -11.62
N ARG A 65 15.56 2.91 -11.65
CA ARG A 65 16.90 2.55 -12.14
C ARG A 65 17.56 1.50 -11.25
N LEU A 66 17.31 1.54 -9.95
CA LEU A 66 17.89 0.63 -8.96
C LEU A 66 17.14 -0.71 -8.86
N ALA A 67 15.82 -0.70 -9.05
CA ALA A 67 14.97 -1.87 -8.85
C ALA A 67 13.76 -1.86 -9.82
N PRO A 68 13.97 -2.08 -11.13
CA PRO A 68 12.99 -1.75 -12.17
C PRO A 68 11.69 -2.56 -12.15
N ASP A 69 11.78 -3.82 -11.73
CA ASP A 69 10.62 -4.72 -11.65
C ASP A 69 10.24 -5.03 -10.21
N HIS A 70 10.79 -4.27 -9.25
CA HIS A 70 10.48 -4.46 -7.85
C HIS A 70 9.08 -3.91 -7.54
N PRO A 71 8.19 -4.70 -6.91
CA PRO A 71 6.80 -4.31 -6.67
C PRO A 71 6.65 -2.99 -5.89
N ALA A 72 7.48 -2.72 -4.87
CA ALA A 72 7.47 -1.43 -4.18
C ALA A 72 7.66 -0.21 -5.12
N VAL A 73 8.52 -0.34 -6.14
CA VAL A 73 8.75 0.73 -7.12
C VAL A 73 7.54 0.88 -8.04
N LEU A 74 6.98 -0.24 -8.50
CA LEU A 74 5.75 -0.26 -9.30
C LEU A 74 4.58 0.39 -8.55
N ILE A 75 4.41 0.08 -7.26
CA ILE A 75 3.39 0.68 -6.40
C ILE A 75 3.61 2.20 -6.25
N GLY A 76 4.87 2.64 -6.16
CA GLY A 76 5.23 4.06 -6.15
C GLY A 76 4.75 4.80 -7.41
N PHE A 77 5.06 4.28 -8.60
CA PHE A 77 4.57 4.84 -9.87
C PHE A 77 3.04 4.78 -9.98
N TYR A 78 2.42 3.67 -9.57
CA TYR A 78 0.97 3.53 -9.58
C TYR A 78 0.31 4.66 -8.79
N ARG A 79 0.75 4.89 -7.55
CA ARG A 79 0.23 5.96 -6.68
C ARG A 79 0.46 7.33 -7.29
N PHE A 80 1.66 7.58 -7.81
CA PHE A 80 1.98 8.84 -8.49
C PHE A 80 1.04 9.13 -9.67
N HIS A 81 0.77 8.15 -10.51
CA HIS A 81 -0.15 8.33 -11.64
C HIS A 81 -1.61 8.44 -11.18
N PHE A 82 -2.03 7.58 -10.27
CA PHE A 82 -3.42 7.50 -9.81
C PHE A 82 -3.85 8.79 -9.11
N TYR A 83 -3.07 9.26 -8.13
CA TYR A 83 -3.37 10.50 -7.40
C TYR A 83 -3.21 11.75 -8.28
N GLY A 84 -2.39 11.68 -9.33
CA GLY A 84 -2.27 12.74 -10.34
C GLY A 84 -3.32 12.70 -11.45
N GLY A 85 -4.34 11.82 -11.38
CA GLY A 85 -5.40 11.72 -12.39
C GLY A 85 -4.97 11.11 -13.74
N ARG A 86 -3.75 10.55 -13.82
CA ARG A 86 -3.17 9.93 -15.02
C ARG A 86 -3.60 8.47 -15.12
N LEU A 87 -4.88 8.25 -15.42
CA LEU A 87 -5.50 6.93 -15.33
C LEU A 87 -4.94 5.91 -16.30
N ARG A 88 -4.52 6.32 -17.50
CA ARG A 88 -3.95 5.40 -18.50
C ARG A 88 -2.60 4.85 -18.04
N GLU A 89 -1.75 5.73 -17.53
CA GLU A 89 -0.44 5.38 -16.98
C GLU A 89 -0.58 4.56 -15.70
N SER A 90 -1.53 4.95 -14.83
CA SER A 90 -1.86 4.18 -13.62
C SER A 90 -2.31 2.76 -13.97
N LEU A 91 -3.18 2.58 -14.96
CA LEU A 91 -3.62 1.27 -15.42
C LEU A 91 -2.45 0.44 -15.94
N ALA A 92 -1.56 1.02 -16.75
CA ALA A 92 -0.40 0.31 -17.28
C ALA A 92 0.51 -0.22 -16.16
N VAL A 93 0.76 0.58 -15.13
CA VAL A 93 1.55 0.16 -13.96
C VAL A 93 0.79 -0.87 -13.12
N GLY A 94 -0.51 -0.67 -12.90
CA GLY A 94 -1.36 -1.59 -12.16
C GLY A 94 -1.38 -2.99 -12.78
N MET A 95 -1.45 -3.10 -14.11
CA MET A 95 -1.37 -4.39 -14.81
C MET A 95 -0.03 -5.10 -14.59
N ARG A 96 1.08 -4.35 -14.50
CA ARG A 96 2.40 -4.92 -14.16
C ARG A 96 2.42 -5.44 -12.72
N CYS A 97 1.86 -4.70 -11.77
CA CYS A 97 1.73 -5.15 -10.38
C CYS A 97 0.92 -6.46 -10.28
N LEU A 98 -0.21 -6.54 -10.98
CA LEU A 98 -1.06 -7.74 -11.00
C LEU A 98 -0.33 -8.94 -11.61
N ALA A 99 0.37 -8.75 -12.72
CA ALA A 99 1.16 -9.81 -13.34
C ALA A 99 2.27 -10.31 -12.42
N TRP A 100 2.98 -9.40 -11.74
CA TRP A 100 3.99 -9.75 -10.75
C TRP A 100 3.38 -10.54 -9.57
N ALA A 101 2.26 -10.05 -9.02
CA ALA A 101 1.60 -10.68 -7.88
C ALA A 101 1.07 -12.09 -8.23
N ALA A 102 0.46 -12.25 -9.41
CA ALA A 102 0.01 -13.54 -9.89
C ALA A 102 1.18 -14.53 -10.02
N ALA A 103 2.29 -14.11 -10.64
CA ALA A 103 3.48 -14.94 -10.78
C ALA A 103 4.06 -15.35 -9.41
N MET A 104 4.17 -14.41 -8.47
CA MET A 104 4.69 -14.69 -7.12
C MET A 104 3.80 -15.62 -6.31
N ALA A 105 2.48 -15.52 -6.49
CA ALA A 105 1.52 -16.38 -5.81
C ALA A 105 1.32 -17.74 -6.53
N GLY A 106 1.97 -17.98 -7.67
CA GLY A 106 1.74 -19.18 -8.48
C GLY A 106 0.35 -19.24 -9.11
N LEU A 107 -0.31 -18.09 -9.26
CA LEU A 107 -1.68 -17.97 -9.78
C LEU A 107 -1.68 -17.68 -11.29
N ALA A 108 -2.81 -18.00 -11.93
CA ALA A 108 -3.05 -17.61 -13.31
C ALA A 108 -3.04 -16.07 -13.46
N ALA A 109 -2.46 -15.58 -14.55
CA ALA A 109 -2.41 -14.14 -14.85
C ALA A 109 -3.80 -13.54 -15.15
N ASP A 110 -4.71 -14.32 -15.72
CA ASP A 110 -6.13 -13.96 -15.78
C ASP A 110 -6.82 -14.43 -14.49
N TRP A 111 -7.27 -13.48 -13.69
CA TRP A 111 -7.96 -13.76 -12.42
C TRP A 111 -9.21 -14.61 -12.61
N ARG A 112 -9.84 -14.59 -13.79
CA ARG A 112 -11.02 -15.44 -14.09
C ARG A 112 -10.68 -16.91 -14.18
N SER A 113 -9.42 -17.25 -14.39
CA SER A 113 -8.93 -18.62 -14.43
C SER A 113 -8.54 -19.15 -13.04
N VAL A 114 -8.40 -18.28 -12.05
CA VAL A 114 -8.04 -18.66 -10.68
C VAL A 114 -9.17 -19.47 -10.03
N GLN A 115 -8.83 -20.63 -9.49
CA GLN A 115 -9.73 -21.57 -8.82
C GLN A 115 -9.47 -21.63 -7.32
N ALA A 116 -10.43 -22.13 -6.55
CA ALA A 116 -10.31 -22.30 -5.11
C ALA A 116 -9.13 -23.20 -4.68
N GLY A 117 -8.68 -24.09 -5.57
CA GLY A 117 -7.53 -24.97 -5.33
C GLY A 117 -6.17 -24.33 -5.59
N ASP A 118 -6.10 -23.14 -6.22
CA ASP A 118 -4.84 -22.54 -6.66
C ASP A 118 -4.06 -21.88 -5.50
N ALA A 119 -4.75 -21.57 -4.39
CA ALA A 119 -4.11 -21.14 -3.16
C ALA A 119 -4.89 -21.66 -1.95
N ARG A 120 -4.19 -21.83 -0.82
CA ARG A 120 -4.82 -22.18 0.46
C ARG A 120 -5.41 -20.92 1.12
N PHE A 121 -6.43 -20.35 0.48
CA PHE A 121 -7.12 -19.15 0.96
C PHE A 121 -7.67 -19.30 2.40
N GLY A 122 -7.90 -20.53 2.89
CA GLY A 122 -8.42 -20.82 4.23
C GLY A 122 -7.39 -21.20 5.31
N GLU A 123 -6.16 -21.62 4.96
CA GLU A 123 -5.17 -22.11 5.96
C GLU A 123 -3.96 -21.18 6.10
N ALA A 124 -3.55 -20.51 5.02
CA ALA A 124 -2.33 -19.70 4.99
C ALA A 124 -2.40 -18.45 5.87
N PHE A 125 -3.60 -17.86 6.04
CA PHE A 125 -3.78 -16.69 6.91
C PHE A 125 -3.53 -17.04 8.39
N SER A 126 -3.92 -18.26 8.82
CA SER A 126 -3.73 -18.71 10.20
C SER A 126 -2.26 -19.01 10.53
N GLN A 127 -1.51 -19.61 9.59
CA GLN A 127 -0.09 -19.93 9.81
C GLN A 127 0.84 -18.71 9.67
N ALA A 128 0.54 -17.77 8.78
CA ALA A 128 1.33 -16.55 8.62
C ALA A 128 1.11 -15.54 9.76
N CYS A 129 -0.08 -15.54 10.37
CA CYS A 129 -0.42 -14.70 11.51
C CYS A 129 -0.26 -15.40 12.88
N GLU A 130 0.11 -16.69 12.90
CA GLU A 130 0.35 -17.46 14.12
C GLU A 130 1.51 -16.85 14.91
N GLY A 131 1.17 -16.16 16.00
CA GLY A 131 2.11 -15.44 16.86
C GLY A 131 2.17 -13.91 16.69
N VAL A 132 1.48 -13.33 15.69
CA VAL A 132 1.48 -11.87 15.43
C VAL A 132 0.16 -11.21 15.83
N ILE A 133 -0.95 -11.95 15.83
CA ILE A 133 -2.27 -11.43 16.18
C ILE A 133 -2.74 -12.11 17.48
N SER A 134 -2.83 -11.34 18.58
CA SER A 134 -3.48 -11.80 19.81
C SER A 134 -4.95 -12.11 19.52
N GLY A 135 -5.47 -13.21 20.07
CA GLY A 135 -6.82 -13.72 19.80
C GLY A 135 -7.97 -12.72 20.00
N GLU A 136 -7.72 -11.60 20.68
CA GLU A 136 -8.67 -10.50 20.88
C GLU A 136 -8.99 -9.71 19.59
N GLN A 137 -8.11 -9.72 18.58
CA GLN A 137 -8.35 -8.98 17.33
C GLN A 137 -9.24 -9.72 16.33
N LEU A 138 -9.37 -11.04 16.45
CA LEU A 138 -10.22 -11.86 15.56
C LEU A 138 -11.71 -11.74 15.88
N GLN A 139 -12.07 -11.38 17.12
CA GLN A 139 -13.48 -11.24 17.55
C GLN A 139 -14.15 -9.93 17.11
N ARG A 140 -13.43 -8.99 16.47
CA ARG A 140 -14.01 -7.70 16.05
C ARG A 140 -14.83 -7.77 14.76
N TYR A 141 -14.78 -8.88 14.04
CA TYR A 141 -15.45 -9.08 12.74
C TYR A 141 -16.42 -10.26 12.72
N GLU A 142 -16.95 -10.68 13.88
CA GLU A 142 -18.18 -11.48 14.00
C GLU A 142 -19.35 -10.57 14.38
#